data_AF-A0A972Y9U3-F1
#
_entry.id   AF-A0A972Y9U3-F1
#
_cell.length_a   1.000
_cell.length_b   1.000
_cell.length_c   1.000
_cell.angle_alpha   90.00
_cell.angle_beta   90.00
_cell.angle_gamma   90.00
#
_symmetry.space_group_name_H-M   'P 1'
#
loop_
_entity.id
_entity.type
_entity.pdbx_description
1 polymer ?
#
loop_
_entity_poly.entity_id
_entity_poly.type
_entity_poly.pdbx_seq_one_letter_code
_entity_poly.pdbx_strand_id
1 'polypeptide(L)'
;MNAALRLGFFCCLGCYTIWGCLPLYFRALDHIRPEEMLAHRIIWSVPTGFILIIIARNWQQLRAALTRKHVLWLTVSALLIGVNWLIYIWAVSQERVMEASLGYYINPLINVLIGAVFFSESLRPAQWISVALATVGVAIMTWALG
;
A
#
# COMPACT_ATOMS: atom_id res chain seq x y z
N MET A 1 -5.39 28.48 2.11
CA MET A 1 -4.91 27.12 1.75
C MET A 1 -3.98 27.23 0.54
N ASN A 2 -2.68 26.99 0.71
CA ASN A 2 -1.67 27.19 -0.34
C ASN A 2 -1.96 26.34 -1.59
N ALA A 3 -1.55 26.81 -2.77
CA ALA A 3 -1.76 26.10 -4.03
C ALA A 3 -1.20 24.67 -4.01
N ALA A 4 -0.03 24.47 -3.39
CA ALA A 4 0.57 23.16 -3.18
C ALA A 4 -0.29 22.24 -2.29
N LEU A 5 -0.93 22.78 -1.24
CA LEU A 5 -1.80 22.00 -0.36
C LEU A 5 -3.09 21.60 -1.08
N ARG A 6 -3.64 22.49 -1.92
CA ARG A 6 -4.81 22.20 -2.76
C ARG A 6 -4.51 21.09 -3.76
N LEU A 7 -3.39 21.19 -4.47
CA LEU A 7 -2.95 20.16 -5.42
C LEU A 7 -2.73 18.83 -4.71
N GLY A 8 -2.01 18.83 -3.59
CA GLY A 8 -1.78 17.63 -2.78
C GLY A 8 -3.08 16.95 -2.34
N PHE A 9 -4.07 17.73 -1.91
CA PHE A 9 -5.39 17.22 -1.56
C PHE A 9 -6.06 16.49 -2.74
N PHE A 10 -6.11 17.11 -3.93
CA PHE A 10 -6.70 16.47 -5.11
C PHE A 10 -5.92 15.24 -5.57
N CYS A 11 -4.59 15.26 -5.48
CA CYS A 11 -3.75 14.09 -5.78
C CYS A 11 -4.05 12.93 -4.81
N CYS A 12 -4.17 13.19 -3.51
CA CYS A 12 -4.55 12.19 -2.52
C CYS A 12 -5.94 11.64 -2.80
N LEU A 13 -6.93 12.50 -3.03
CA LEU A 13 -8.30 12.09 -3.32
C LEU A 13 -8.35 11.18 -4.56
N GLY A 14 -7.68 11.57 -5.64
CA GLY A 14 -7.57 10.76 -6.86
C GLY A 14 -6.90 9.42 -6.62
N CYS A 15 -5.76 9.41 -5.91
CA CYS A 15 -5.03 8.20 -5.57
C CYS A 15 -5.91 7.22 -4.77
N TYR A 16 -6.55 7.67 -3.69
CA TYR A 16 -7.40 6.82 -2.85
C TYR A 16 -8.65 6.34 -3.58
N THR A 17 -9.22 7.17 -4.47
CA THR A 17 -10.38 6.76 -5.29
C THR A 17 -9.98 5.63 -6.25
N ILE A 18 -8.85 5.79 -6.96
CA ILE A 18 -8.32 4.75 -7.85
C ILE A 18 -8.05 3.47 -7.04
N TRP A 19 -7.42 3.60 -5.88
CA TRP A 19 -7.12 2.47 -5.00
C TRP A 19 -8.38 1.75 -4.52
N GLY A 20 -9.43 2.48 -4.12
CA GLY A 20 -10.70 1.90 -3.69
C GLY A 20 -11.42 1.13 -4.79
N CYS A 21 -11.22 1.49 -6.06
CA CYS A 21 -11.80 0.79 -7.21
C CYS A 21 -10.97 -0.43 -7.67
N LEU A 22 -9.74 -0.62 -7.18
CA LEU A 22 -8.86 -1.72 -7.64
C LEU A 22 -9.44 -3.14 -7.45
N PRO A 23 -10.12 -3.48 -6.34
CA PRO A 23 -10.76 -4.80 -6.22
C PRO A 23 -11.72 -5.11 -7.37
N LEU A 24 -12.46 -4.10 -7.85
CA LEU A 24 -13.40 -4.27 -8.97
C LEU A 24 -12.66 -4.60 -10.27
N TYR A 25 -11.52 -3.93 -10.50
CA TYR A 25 -10.66 -4.21 -11.66
C TYR A 25 -10.08 -5.63 -11.61
N PHE A 26 -9.58 -6.08 -10.46
CA PHE A 26 -9.05 -7.44 -10.35
C PHE A 26 -10.15 -8.50 -10.45
N ARG A 27 -11.33 -8.24 -9.91
CA ARG A 27 -12.47 -9.15 -10.06
C ARG A 27 -12.96 -9.25 -11.51
N ALA A 28 -12.90 -8.16 -12.28
CA ALA A 28 -13.19 -8.18 -13.72
C ALA A 28 -12.15 -8.99 -14.54
N LEU A 29 -11.00 -9.30 -13.95
CA LEU A 29 -9.91 -10.05 -14.56
C LEU A 29 -9.61 -11.36 -13.81
N ASP A 30 -10.59 -11.90 -13.09
CA ASP A 30 -10.48 -13.14 -12.31
C ASP A 30 -10.07 -14.37 -13.14
N HIS A 31 -10.32 -14.34 -14.46
CA HIS A 31 -9.86 -15.34 -15.43
C HIS A 31 -8.33 -15.34 -15.66
N ILE A 32 -7.62 -14.27 -15.26
CA ILE A 32 -6.16 -14.17 -15.37
C ILE A 32 -5.54 -14.61 -14.04
N ARG A 33 -4.49 -15.42 -14.10
CA ARG A 33 -3.78 -15.90 -12.91
C ARG A 33 -3.16 -14.73 -12.14
N PRO A 34 -3.28 -14.66 -10.79
CA PRO A 34 -2.73 -13.58 -9.98
C PRO A 34 -1.24 -13.26 -10.24
N GLU A 35 -0.44 -14.29 -10.46
CA GLU A 35 0.99 -14.19 -10.79
C GLU A 35 1.24 -13.52 -12.15
N GLU A 36 0.38 -13.75 -13.15
CA GLU A 36 0.47 -13.10 -14.47
C GLU A 36 0.07 -11.63 -14.36
N MET A 37 -0.97 -11.32 -13.58
CA MET A 37 -1.38 -9.94 -13.30
C MET A 37 -0.24 -9.16 -12.62
N LEU A 38 0.39 -9.77 -11.61
CA LEU A 38 1.53 -9.17 -10.92
C LEU A 38 2.72 -8.98 -11.88
N ALA A 39 3.02 -9.98 -12.71
CA ALA A 39 4.10 -9.88 -13.70
C ALA A 39 3.89 -8.70 -14.66
N HIS A 40 2.67 -8.54 -15.20
CA HIS A 40 2.34 -7.39 -16.06
C HIS A 40 2.52 -6.06 -15.32
N ARG A 41 2.11 -5.97 -14.05
CA ARG A 41 2.31 -4.76 -13.24
C ARG A 41 3.77 -4.42 -13.03
N ILE A 42 4.62 -5.42 -12.80
CA ILE A 42 6.06 -5.24 -12.64
C ILE A 42 6.67 -4.78 -13.97
N ILE A 43 6.34 -5.44 -15.08
CA ILE A 43 6.85 -5.11 -16.41
C ILE A 43 6.50 -3.66 -16.77
N TRP A 44 5.26 -3.23 -16.52
CA TRP A 44 4.83 -1.85 -16.82
C TRP A 44 5.38 -0.80 -15.85
N SER A 45 5.78 -1.18 -14.64
CA SER A 45 6.37 -0.22 -13.68
C SER A 45 7.70 0.36 -14.17
N VAL A 46 8.49 -0.40 -14.94
CA VAL A 46 9.80 0.03 -15.45
C VAL A 46 9.67 1.17 -16.47
N PRO A 47 8.94 1.03 -17.60
CA PRO A 47 8.80 2.13 -18.55
C PRO A 47 8.06 3.31 -17.94
N THR A 48 7.02 3.10 -17.12
CA THR A 48 6.31 4.19 -16.45
C THR A 48 7.24 4.96 -15.51
N GLY A 49 8.01 4.26 -14.67
CA GLY A 49 8.99 4.88 -13.79
C GLY A 49 10.08 5.64 -14.56
N PHE A 50 10.56 5.08 -15.67
CA PHE A 50 11.57 5.71 -16.51
C PHE A 50 11.05 7.01 -17.14
N ILE A 51 9.82 7.02 -17.66
CA ILE A 51 9.15 8.23 -18.19
C ILE A 51 9.04 9.30 -17.10
N LEU A 52 8.65 8.93 -15.88
CA LEU A 52 8.56 9.88 -14.76
C LEU A 52 9.92 10.47 -14.39
N ILE A 53 11.00 9.68 -14.41
CA ILE A 53 12.37 10.16 -14.17
C ILE A 53 12.81 11.14 -15.26
N ILE A 54 12.51 10.86 -16.53
CA ILE A 54 12.79 11.76 -17.65
C ILE A 54 12.10 13.11 -17.43
N ILE A 55 10.79 13.09 -17.13
CA ILE A 55 9.99 14.31 -16.92
C ILE A 55 10.49 15.09 -15.71
N ALA A 56 10.80 14.40 -14.61
CA ALA A 56 11.31 15.01 -13.38
C ALA A 56 12.77 15.47 -13.49
N ARG A 57 13.51 15.07 -14.54
CA ARG A 57 14.94 15.34 -14.75
C ARG A 57 15.86 14.88 -13.61
N ASN A 58 15.45 13.89 -12.83
CA ASN A 58 16.12 13.43 -11.61
C ASN A 58 17.19 12.34 -11.84
N TRP A 59 17.98 12.46 -12.91
CA TRP A 59 18.98 11.45 -13.30
C TRP A 59 20.07 11.22 -12.26
N GLN A 60 20.45 12.27 -11.53
CA GLN A 60 21.49 12.19 -10.51
C GLN A 60 21.05 11.31 -9.33
N GLN A 61 19.77 11.38 -8.93
CA GLN A 61 19.21 10.55 -7.86
C GLN A 61 19.12 9.09 -8.29
N LEU A 62 18.73 8.82 -9.54
CA LEU A 62 18.74 7.45 -10.08
C LEU A 62 20.15 6.86 -10.01
N ARG A 63 21.19 7.59 -10.46
CA ARG A 63 22.58 7.12 -10.39
C ARG A 63 23.04 6.89 -8.96
N ALA A 64 22.69 7.77 -8.02
CA ALA A 64 23.02 7.62 -6.61
C ALA A 64 22.38 6.37 -5.98
N ALA A 65 21.21 5.95 -6.45
CA ALA A 65 20.53 4.75 -5.97
C ALA A 65 21.14 3.43 -6.49
N LEU A 66 21.98 3.46 -7.53
CA LEU A 66 22.54 2.25 -8.17
C LEU A 66 23.74 1.63 -7.45
N THR A 67 24.02 2.03 -6.21
CA THR A 67 25.07 1.35 -5.42
C THR A 67 24.64 -0.05 -5.00
N ARG A 68 25.58 -0.98 -4.84
CA ARG A 68 25.31 -2.38 -4.44
C ARG A 68 24.45 -2.50 -3.18
N LYS A 69 24.70 -1.65 -2.17
CA LYS A 69 23.95 -1.65 -0.90
C LYS A 69 22.49 -1.22 -1.11
N HIS A 70 22.26 -0.12 -1.84
CA HIS A 70 20.91 0.36 -2.12
C HIS A 70 20.14 -0.63 -2.99
N VAL A 71 20.76 -1.19 -4.04
CA VAL A 71 20.13 -2.20 -4.89
C VAL A 71 19.71 -3.42 -4.08
N LEU A 72 20.56 -3.93 -3.18
CA LEU A 72 20.19 -5.05 -2.31
C LEU A 72 18.94 -4.76 -1.49
N TRP A 73 18.87 -3.60 -0.81
CA TRP A 73 17.69 -3.22 -0.03
C TRP A 73 16.46 -2.97 -0.89
N LEU A 74 16.63 -2.39 -2.08
CA LEU A 74 15.54 -2.21 -3.05
C LEU A 74 15.01 -3.55 -3.54
N THR A 75 15.87 -4.55 -3.77
CA THR A 75 15.44 -5.91 -4.12
C THR A 75 14.64 -6.55 -3.00
N VAL A 76 15.11 -6.46 -1.75
CA VAL A 76 14.37 -6.99 -0.60
C VAL A 76 13.00 -6.30 -0.48
N SER A 77 12.96 -4.97 -0.56
CA SER A 77 11.71 -4.21 -0.53
C SER A 77 10.78 -4.59 -1.69
N ALA A 78 11.31 -4.73 -2.90
CA ALA A 78 10.53 -5.13 -4.08
C ALA A 78 9.94 -6.53 -3.93
N LEU A 79 10.69 -7.48 -3.34
CA LEU A 79 10.20 -8.83 -3.06
C LEU A 79 9.08 -8.80 -2.01
N LEU A 80 9.27 -8.06 -0.91
CA LEU A 80 8.25 -7.92 0.14
C LEU A 80 6.96 -7.28 -0.41
N ILE A 81 7.09 -6.21 -1.18
CA ILE A 81 5.95 -5.55 -1.85
C ILE A 81 5.31 -6.49 -2.88
N GLY A 82 6.12 -7.25 -3.63
CA GLY A 82 5.63 -8.23 -4.60
C GLY A 82 4.81 -9.34 -3.95
N VAL A 83 5.30 -9.91 -2.85
CA VAL A 83 4.57 -10.91 -2.05
C VAL A 83 3.28 -10.32 -1.49
N ASN A 84 3.33 -9.10 -0.95
CA ASN A 84 2.13 -8.41 -0.45
C ASN A 84 1.08 -8.25 -1.56
N TRP A 85 1.48 -7.76 -2.73
CA TRP A 85 0.58 -7.62 -3.88
C TRP A 85 0.03 -8.95 -4.38
N LEU A 86 0.86 -10.00 -4.41
CA LEU A 86 0.42 -11.33 -4.83
C LEU A 86 -0.68 -11.86 -3.90
N ILE A 87 -0.46 -11.78 -2.58
CA ILE A 87 -1.45 -12.19 -1.57
C ILE A 87 -2.75 -11.39 -1.75
N TYR A 88 -2.65 -10.09 -1.98
CA TYR A 88 -3.83 -9.24 -2.18
C TYR A 88 -4.61 -9.60 -3.46
N ILE A 89 -3.94 -9.71 -4.61
CA ILE A 89 -4.59 -10.06 -5.88
C ILE A 89 -5.22 -11.46 -5.78
N TRP A 90 -4.50 -12.41 -5.18
CA TRP A 90 -5.01 -13.75 -4.92
C TRP A 90 -6.24 -13.73 -4.00
N ALA A 91 -6.22 -12.96 -2.91
CA ALA A 91 -7.37 -12.88 -2.01
C ALA A 91 -8.60 -12.28 -2.72
N VAL A 92 -8.39 -11.25 -3.55
CA VAL A 92 -9.48 -10.64 -4.34
C VAL A 92 -10.03 -11.62 -5.39
N SER A 93 -9.18 -12.39 -6.06
CA SER A 93 -9.63 -13.39 -7.06
C SER A 93 -10.37 -14.57 -6.42
N GLN A 94 -10.10 -14.88 -5.16
CA GLN A 94 -10.83 -15.88 -4.37
C GLN A 94 -12.07 -15.30 -3.65
N GLU A 95 -12.52 -14.10 -4.03
CA GLU A 95 -13.67 -13.40 -3.42
C GLU A 95 -13.49 -13.02 -1.93
N ARG A 96 -12.27 -13.15 -1.39
CA ARG A 96 -11.91 -12.84 0.00
C ARG A 96 -11.52 -11.38 0.17
N VAL A 97 -12.23 -10.48 -0.50
CA VAL A 97 -11.95 -9.03 -0.50
C VAL A 97 -12.10 -8.44 0.91
N MET A 98 -13.10 -8.91 1.67
CA MET A 98 -13.33 -8.48 3.05
C MET A 98 -12.16 -8.88 3.96
N GLU A 99 -11.67 -10.12 3.84
CA GLU A 99 -10.54 -10.60 4.63
C GLU A 99 -9.23 -9.86 4.28
N ALA A 100 -8.99 -9.61 2.99
CA ALA A 100 -7.86 -8.80 2.55
C ALA A 100 -7.94 -7.38 3.13
N SER A 101 -9.12 -6.77 3.08
CA SER A 101 -9.37 -5.42 3.62
C SER A 101 -9.18 -5.37 5.13
N LEU A 102 -9.64 -6.39 5.86
CA LEU A 102 -9.42 -6.53 7.31
C LEU A 102 -7.93 -6.53 7.63
N GLY A 103 -7.12 -7.29 6.88
CA GLY A 103 -5.66 -7.27 7.03
C GLY A 103 -5.07 -5.87 6.87
N TYR A 104 -5.54 -5.08 5.90
CA TYR A 104 -5.12 -3.69 5.73
C TYR A 104 -5.60 -2.76 6.85
N TYR A 105 -6.77 -2.99 7.44
CA TYR A 105 -7.27 -2.21 8.58
C TYR A 105 -6.56 -2.55 9.90
N ILE A 106 -5.99 -3.75 10.02
CA ILE A 106 -5.16 -4.14 11.16
C ILE A 106 -3.78 -3.46 11.12
N ASN A 107 -3.22 -3.19 9.93
CA ASN A 107 -1.87 -2.62 9.77
C ASN A 107 -1.61 -1.36 10.61
N PRO A 108 -2.47 -0.32 10.62
CA PRO A 108 -2.27 0.85 11.47
C PRO A 108 -2.20 0.53 12.96
N LEU A 109 -3.01 -0.43 13.45
CA LEU A 109 -2.99 -0.86 14.86
C LEU A 109 -1.67 -1.54 15.19
N ILE A 110 -1.19 -2.44 14.33
CA ILE A 110 0.11 -3.09 14.48
C ILE A 110 1.24 -2.07 14.45
N ASN A 111 1.19 -1.11 13.54
CA ASN A 111 2.20 -0.04 13.45
C ASN A 111 2.24 0.81 14.72
N VAL A 112 1.08 1.17 15.28
CA VAL A 112 1.01 1.92 16.56
C VAL A 112 1.54 1.08 17.72
N LEU A 113 1.19 -0.22 17.78
CA LEU A 113 1.68 -1.13 18.82
C LEU A 113 3.21 -1.29 18.76
N ILE A 114 3.76 -1.54 17.56
CA ILE A 114 5.22 -1.60 17.35
C ILE A 114 5.86 -0.26 17.72
N GLY A 115 5.27 0.86 17.30
CA GLY A 115 5.70 2.22 17.66
C GLY A 115 5.80 2.41 19.18
N ALA A 116 4.72 2.13 19.89
CA ALA A 116 4.64 2.30 21.34
C ALA A 116 5.61 1.35 22.09
N VAL A 117 5.74 0.10 21.65
CA VAL A 117 6.58 -0.92 22.33
C VAL A 117 8.06 -0.71 22.06
N PHE A 118 8.47 -0.48 20.81
CA PHE A 118 9.89 -0.40 20.45
C PHE A 118 10.48 1.00 20.57
N PHE A 119 9.67 2.05 20.36
CA PHE A 119 10.14 3.43 20.42
C PHE A 119 9.73 4.15 21.71
N SER A 120 9.01 3.48 22.62
CA SER A 120 8.51 4.05 23.89
C SER A 120 7.75 5.37 23.68
N GLU A 121 7.08 5.53 22.55
CA GLU A 121 6.32 6.75 22.24
C GLU A 121 5.03 6.79 23.08
N SER A 122 4.92 7.82 23.92
CA SER A 122 3.69 8.08 24.68
C SER A 122 2.63 8.68 23.77
N LEU A 123 1.56 7.92 23.50
CA LEU A 123 0.43 8.41 22.71
C LEU A 123 -0.37 9.46 23.48
N ARG A 124 -0.74 10.54 22.79
CA ARG A 124 -1.64 11.58 23.33
C ARG A 124 -3.05 11.00 23.51
N PRO A 125 -3.87 11.56 24.43
CA PRO A 125 -5.24 11.08 24.65
C PRO A 125 -6.10 11.00 23.38
N ALA A 126 -5.97 11.98 22.47
CA ALA A 126 -6.68 11.96 21.18
C ALA A 126 -6.25 10.79 20.27
N GLN A 127 -4.97 10.40 20.29
CA GLN A 127 -4.47 9.26 19.53
C GLN A 127 -5.00 7.95 20.12
N TRP A 128 -5.10 7.84 21.44
CA TRP A 128 -5.74 6.70 22.10
C TRP A 128 -7.20 6.53 21.68
N ILE A 129 -7.96 7.63 21.56
CA ILE A 129 -9.32 7.59 21.04
C ILE A 129 -9.34 7.07 19.59
N SER A 130 -8.44 7.56 18.73
CA SER A 130 -8.34 7.07 17.34
C SER A 130 -8.00 5.58 17.27
N VAL A 131 -7.09 5.11 18.13
CA VAL A 131 -6.73 3.69 18.23
C VAL A 131 -7.94 2.87 18.68
N ALA A 132 -8.64 3.30 19.74
CA ALA A 132 -9.83 2.61 20.23
C ALA A 132 -10.92 2.50 19.15
N LEU A 133 -11.19 3.59 18.42
CA LEU A 133 -12.16 3.58 17.31
C LEU A 133 -11.73 2.62 16.19
N ALA A 134 -10.45 2.62 15.82
CA ALA A 134 -9.93 1.70 14.82
C ALA A 134 -10.03 0.24 15.29
N THR A 135 -9.73 -0.04 16.57
CA THR A 135 -9.88 -1.38 17.16
C THR A 135 -11.33 -1.85 17.15
N VAL A 136 -12.28 -0.98 17.51
CA VAL A 136 -13.72 -1.30 17.44
C VAL A 136 -14.13 -1.61 16.00
N GLY A 137 -13.71 -0.80 15.03
CA GLY A 137 -14.01 -1.05 13.61
C GLY A 137 -13.48 -2.39 13.11
N VAL A 138 -12.22 -2.71 13.46
CA VAL A 138 -11.61 -4.02 13.15
C VAL A 138 -12.38 -5.15 13.83
N ALA A 139 -12.72 -5.02 15.11
CA ALA A 139 -13.45 -6.06 15.85
C ALA A 139 -14.85 -6.34 15.27
N ILE A 140 -15.58 -5.28 14.88
CA ILE A 140 -16.88 -5.42 14.20
C ILE A 140 -16.71 -6.18 12.88
N MET A 141 -15.70 -5.81 12.09
CA MET A 141 -15.44 -6.45 10.80
C MET A 141 -14.99 -7.90 10.96
N THR A 142 -14.18 -8.21 11.97
CA THR A 142 -13.81 -9.59 12.33
C THR A 142 -15.05 -10.40 12.70
N TRP A 143 -15.90 -9.87 13.58
CA TRP A 143 -17.15 -10.55 13.96
C TRP A 143 -18.08 -10.79 12.77
N ALA A 144 -18.16 -9.82 11.85
CA ALA A 144 -18.98 -9.94 10.64
C ALA A 144 -18.46 -11.00 9.67
N LEU A 145 -17.16 -11.35 9.74
CA LEU A 145 -16.55 -12.39 8.89
C LEU A 145 -16.72 -13.81 9.45
N GLY A 146 -17.15 -13.96 10.72
CA GLY A 146 -17.34 -15.23 11.41
C GLY A 146 -16.15 -15.61 12.27
#